data_AF-A0A6P0SXB6-F1
#
_entry.id   AF-A0A6P0SXB6-F1
#
_cell.length_a   1.000
_cell.length_b   1.000
_cell.length_c   1.000
_cell.angle_alpha   90.00
_cell.angle_beta   90.00
_cell.angle_gamma   90.00
#
_symmetry.space_group_name_H-M   'P 1'
#
loop_
_entity.id
_entity.type
_entity.pdbx_description
1 polymer ?
#
loop_
_entity_poly.entity_id
_entity_poly.type
_entity_poly.pdbx_seq_one_letter_code
_entity_poly.pdbx_strand_id
1 'polypeptide(L)' 'MSKNQYAERLRQQERVYLKRVADYSSLQSIPEIWPLAAQRFGSIIALQDPHAVGAHGAPASTLTYTQLHEQ' A
#
# COMPACT_ATOMS: atom_id res chain seq x y z
N MET A 1 0.75 2.34 30.68
CA MET A 1 0.14 1.61 29.53
C MET A 1 1.22 1.40 28.49
N SER A 2 1.67 0.15 28.30
CA SER A 2 2.83 -0.17 27.44
C SER A 2 2.38 -0.35 25.99
N LYS A 3 3.03 0.36 25.06
CA LYS A 3 2.72 0.46 23.62
C LYS A 3 2.91 -0.85 22.80
N ASN A 4 3.19 -1.98 23.45
CA ASN A 4 3.65 -3.21 22.78
C ASN A 4 2.58 -4.29 22.51
N GLN A 5 1.33 -4.12 22.93
CA GLN A 5 0.33 -5.21 22.81
C GLN A 5 -0.27 -5.38 21.40
N TYR A 6 -0.13 -4.41 20.49
CA TYR A 6 -0.64 -4.52 19.12
C TYR A 6 0.29 -5.31 18.17
N ALA A 7 1.56 -5.50 18.54
CA ALA A 7 2.54 -6.20 17.71
C ALA A 7 2.53 -7.74 17.87
N GLU A 8 1.86 -8.27 18.90
CA GLU A 8 2.07 -9.65 19.38
C GLU A 8 1.27 -10.74 18.65
N ARG A 9 0.30 -10.38 17.78
CA ARG A 9 -0.56 -11.38 17.12
C ARG A 9 -0.39 -11.40 15.60
N LEU A 10 0.81 -11.76 15.15
CA LEU A 10 1.05 -12.13 13.75
C LEU A 10 0.46 -13.51 13.44
N ARG A 11 -0.38 -13.58 12.42
CA ARG A 11 -0.89 -14.84 11.84
C ARG A 11 0.28 -15.65 11.28
N GLN A 12 0.10 -16.97 11.16
CA GLN A 12 1.16 -17.86 10.69
C GLN A 12 1.72 -17.46 9.32
N GLN A 13 0.85 -17.02 8.41
CA GLN A 13 1.24 -16.54 7.09
C GLN A 13 2.13 -15.28 7.15
N GLU A 14 1.84 -14.34 8.06
CA GLU A 14 2.63 -13.11 8.24
C GLU A 14 4.04 -13.45 8.79
N ARG A 15 4.14 -14.44 9.68
CA ARG A 15 5.44 -14.96 10.16
C ARG A 15 6.27 -15.58 9.05
N VAL A 16 5.63 -16.25 8.08
CA VAL A 16 6.32 -16.79 6.90
C VAL A 16 6.85 -15.66 6.01
N TYR A 17 6.07 -14.59 5.82
CA TYR A 17 6.52 -13.44 5.04
C TYR A 17 7.68 -12.68 5.70
N LEU A 18 7.66 -12.51 7.02
CA LEU A 18 8.75 -11.84 7.75
C LEU A 18 10.08 -12.58 7.69
N LYS A 19 10.06 -13.91 7.56
CA LYS A 19 11.28 -14.72 7.37
C LYS A 19 11.85 -14.63 5.96
N ARG A 20 11.11 -14.08 5.01
CA ARG A 20 11.59 -13.84 3.65
C ARG A 20 12.09 -12.41 3.55
N VAL A 21 13.38 -12.25 3.26
CA VAL A 21 13.90 -10.97 2.78
C VAL A 21 13.26 -10.74 1.42
N ALA A 22 12.49 -9.66 1.28
CA ALA A 22 11.99 -9.24 -0.01
C ALA A 22 13.19 -8.75 -0.84
N ASP A 23 13.41 -9.38 -2.00
CA ASP A 23 14.49 -8.99 -2.90
C ASP A 23 14.04 -7.80 -3.75
N TYR A 24 14.61 -6.64 -3.45
CA TYR A 24 14.39 -5.38 -4.16
C TYR A 24 15.59 -4.99 -5.04
N SER A 25 16.55 -5.90 -5.27
CA SER A 25 17.77 -5.61 -6.04
C SER A 25 17.52 -5.15 -7.48
N SER A 26 16.35 -5.49 -8.04
CA SER A 26 15.94 -5.07 -9.38
C SER A 26 15.38 -3.64 -9.45
N LEU A 27 15.11 -2.99 -8.31
CA LEU A 27 14.58 -1.63 -8.26
C LEU A 27 15.74 -0.64 -8.10
N GLN A 28 15.78 0.36 -8.98
CA GLN A 28 16.74 1.46 -8.90
C GLN A 28 16.21 2.57 -8.00
N SER A 29 14.89 2.66 -7.81
CA SER A 29 14.28 3.66 -6.94
C SER A 29 12.91 3.24 -6.39
N ILE A 30 12.50 3.83 -5.26
CA ILE A 30 11.18 3.57 -4.66
C ILE A 30 10.02 3.90 -5.61
N PRO A 31 10.04 4.99 -6.41
CA PRO A 31 8.98 5.29 -7.36
C PRO A 31 8.71 4.20 -8.41
N GLU A 32 9.69 3.35 -8.76
CA GLU A 32 9.51 2.26 -9.73
C GLU A 32 8.52 1.17 -9.25
N ILE A 33 8.21 1.15 -7.97
CA ILE A 33 7.20 0.24 -7.41
C ILE A 33 5.82 0.53 -8.00
N TRP A 34 5.49 1.80 -8.26
CA TRP A 34 4.16 2.21 -8.73
C TRP A 34 3.78 1.68 -10.11
N PRO A 35 4.60 1.82 -11.17
CA PRO A 35 4.29 1.21 -12.47
C PRO A 35 4.20 -0.32 -12.40
N LEU A 36 5.08 -0.97 -11.61
CA LEU A 36 5.02 -2.42 -11.41
C LEU A 36 3.75 -2.87 -10.70
N ALA A 37 3.29 -2.10 -9.70
CA ALA A 37 2.07 -2.35 -8.97
C ALA A 37 0.83 -2.10 -9.85
N ALA A 38 0.83 -1.04 -10.65
CA ALA A 38 -0.23 -0.77 -11.63
C ALA A 38 -0.36 -1.90 -12.66
N GLN A 39 0.76 -2.44 -13.16
CA GLN A 39 0.75 -3.55 -14.11
C GLN A 39 0.20 -4.86 -13.49
N ARG A 40 0.55 -5.16 -12.24
CA ARG A 40 0.22 -6.45 -11.59
C ARG A 40 -1.13 -6.42 -10.86
N PHE A 41 -1.53 -5.25 -10.36
CA PHE A 41 -2.65 -5.07 -9.43
C PHE A 41 -3.55 -3.89 -9.82
N GLY A 42 -3.56 -3.49 -11.09
CA GLY A 42 -4.15 -2.22 -11.53
C GLY A 42 -5.58 -1.95 -11.10
N SER A 43 -6.42 -2.98 -10.95
CA SER A 43 -7.82 -2.85 -10.51
C SER A 43 -8.00 -2.87 -8.98
N ILE A 44 -6.95 -3.14 -8.21
CA ILE A 44 -6.99 -3.16 -6.75
C ILE A 44 -6.91 -1.73 -6.22
N ILE A 45 -7.72 -1.44 -5.20
CA ILE A 45 -7.71 -0.17 -4.47
C ILE A 45 -6.35 -0.02 -3.77
N ALA A 46 -5.61 1.03 -4.13
CA ALA A 46 -4.30 1.37 -3.58
C ALA A 46 -4.40 2.42 -2.48
N LEU A 47 -5.32 3.39 -2.65
CA LEU A 47 -5.56 4.45 -1.70
C LEU A 47 -7.06 4.58 -1.48
N GLN A 48 -7.47 4.51 -0.22
CA GLN A 48 -8.79 4.91 0.22
C GLN A 48 -8.60 6.05 1.21
N ASP A 49 -8.91 7.27 0.79
CA ASP A 49 -8.83 8.45 1.63
C ASP A 49 -10.24 8.93 2.01
N PRO A 50 -10.76 8.51 3.18
CA PRO A 50 -12.05 8.96 3.70
C PRO A 50 -12.00 10.43 4.17
N HIS A 51 -10.80 10.99 4.33
CA HIS A 51 -10.53 12.36 4.72
C HIS A 51 -10.07 13.21 3.54
N ALA A 52 -10.13 12.70 2.30
CA ALA A 52 -10.03 13.48 1.08
C ALA A 52 -11.29 14.35 0.94
N VAL A 53 -11.49 15.23 1.91
CA VAL A 53 -12.30 16.41 1.77
C VAL A 53 -11.47 17.31 0.87
N GLY A 54 -11.73 17.25 -0.43
CA GLY A 54 -11.24 18.30 -1.31
C GLY A 54 -11.66 19.65 -0.73
N ALA A 55 -10.83 20.69 -0.91
CA ALA A 55 -11.35 22.05 -0.91
C ALA A 55 -12.64 22.02 -1.75
N HIS A 56 -13.78 22.40 -1.15
CA HIS A 56 -15.13 22.39 -1.75
C HIS A 56 -16.00 21.11 -1.64
N GLY A 57 -15.70 20.16 -0.75
CA GLY A 57 -16.67 19.11 -0.37
C GLY A 57 -16.76 17.90 -1.31
N ALA A 58 -15.64 17.53 -1.94
CA ALA A 58 -15.54 16.32 -2.76
C ALA A 58 -15.69 15.03 -1.92
N PRO A 59 -16.25 13.93 -2.49
CA PRO A 59 -16.45 12.67 -1.79
C PRO A 59 -15.14 11.94 -1.50
N ALA A 60 -15.20 11.00 -0.54
CA ALA A 60 -14.10 10.10 -0.18
C ALA A 60 -13.43 9.54 -1.45
N SER A 61 -12.14 9.79 -1.61
CA SER A 61 -11.41 9.43 -2.83
C SER A 61 -10.87 8.02 -2.70
N THR A 62 -11.22 7.18 -3.66
CA THR A 62 -10.68 5.81 -3.79
C THR A 62 -9.94 5.74 -5.11
N LEU A 63 -8.64 5.43 -5.06
CA LEU A 63 -7.80 5.26 -6.25
C LEU A 63 -7.34 3.81 -6.35
N THR A 64 -7.43 3.24 -7.55
CA THR A 64 -6.78 1.98 -7.86
C THR A 64 -5.28 2.17 -8.13
N TYR A 65 -4.49 1.10 -8.17
CA TYR A 65 -3.07 1.19 -8.53
C TYR A 65 -2.82 1.80 -9.91
N THR A 66 -3.71 1.58 -10.89
CA THR A 66 -3.64 2.25 -12.19
C THR A 66 -3.82 3.76 -12.02
N GLN A 67 -4.89 4.20 -11.35
CA GLN A 67 -5.20 5.62 -11.17
C GLN A 67 -4.16 6.35 -10.32
N LEU A 68 -3.58 5.68 -9.32
CA LEU A 68 -2.53 6.24 -8.47
C LEU A 68 -1.23 6.47 -9.25
N HIS A 69 -0.89 5.58 -10.19
CA HIS A 69 0.32 5.72 -11.01
C HIS A 69 0.23 6.91 -12.00
N GLU A 70 -0.99 7.25 -12.43
CA GLU A 70 -1.26 8.33 -13.40
C GLU A 70 -1.30 9.74 -12.77
N GLN A 71 -1.15 9.86 -11.44
CA GLN A 71 -1.19 11.14 -10.71
C GLN A 71 0.11 11.95 -10.78
#